data_AF-A0A1Y4JL43-F1
#
_entry.id   AF-A0A1Y4JL43-F1
#
_cell.length_a   1.000
_cell.length_b   1.000
_cell.length_c   1.000
_cell.angle_alpha   90.00
_cell.angle_beta   90.00
_cell.angle_gamma   90.00
#
_symmetry.space_group_name_H-M   'P 1'
#
loop_
_entity.id
_entity.type
_entity.pdbx_description
1 polymer ?
#
loop_
_entity_poly.entity_id
_entity_poly.type
_entity_poly.pdbx_seq_one_letter_code
_entity_poly.pdbx_strand_id
1 'polypeptide(L)'
;MKKSSIIVLTVVAVIALLAVIYRAVNNAPSASLTANEQVVQVLTDGGCASCHSMAPDLPFYAHFPVIKGMINKHVQEGYATFDILPFMRTMKDESVPNEVDLNKVEQCIIDGSMPMKEYYLVHWGSSITPEKRDRMLAAIKSIRARYFHNPLAAPEFVNEPVRPLPDSIAYHPQKAALGKLLYHDTRLSADGTVSCATCHSLNTAGVDNKRYSEGIKGQLGGVNAPTVYNACFNFAQFWDGRAETLAEQAGGPPLNPVEMGCQSFDEIVARLSEDKAFVKDFIKVYPEGLSQATITDAISEFEKTLVTPNSAFDRYLKGEKSAMTDEQIAGYNLFKQYSCATCHAGASMGGLSYELMGQRANYFEDRELTQKSGLTDGDNGRWAQTKVERDRYRFKTPTLRNVALTYPYYHDGSVETLNQAITMMAKYQVGQELSPEEAQKIEVFLNALTGEYEGKTLTNSNMNK
;
A
#
# COMPACT_ATOMS: atom_id res chain seq x y z
N MET A 1 -60.60 -27.59 -12.51
CA MET A 1 -59.24 -27.90 -12.00
C MET A 1 -59.29 -28.01 -10.48
N LYS A 2 -58.60 -28.98 -9.87
CA LYS A 2 -58.50 -29.06 -8.40
C LYS A 2 -57.74 -27.82 -7.89
N LYS A 3 -58.10 -27.27 -6.72
CA LYS A 3 -57.40 -26.12 -6.11
C LYS A 3 -55.88 -26.32 -6.04
N SER A 4 -55.44 -27.56 -5.80
CA SER A 4 -54.03 -27.95 -5.84
C SER A 4 -53.36 -27.73 -7.19
N SER A 5 -54.03 -28.02 -8.31
CA SER A 5 -53.49 -27.81 -9.66
C SER A 5 -53.35 -26.32 -10.01
N ILE A 6 -54.26 -25.48 -9.51
CA ILE A 6 -54.18 -24.01 -9.69
C ILE A 6 -52.99 -23.47 -8.90
N ILE A 7 -52.81 -23.89 -7.65
CA ILE A 7 -51.67 -23.47 -6.82
C ILE A 7 -50.34 -23.86 -7.48
N VAL A 8 -50.23 -25.10 -7.97
CA VAL A 8 -49.01 -25.57 -8.65
C VAL A 8 -48.73 -24.76 -9.91
N LEU A 9 -49.73 -24.52 -10.77
CA LEU A 9 -49.56 -23.73 -11.99
C LEU A 9 -49.18 -22.27 -11.70
N THR A 10 -49.78 -21.66 -10.67
CA THR A 10 -49.42 -20.30 -10.24
C THR A 10 -47.99 -20.23 -9.73
N VAL A 11 -47.57 -21.19 -8.90
CA VAL A 11 -46.17 -21.25 -8.40
C VAL A 11 -45.19 -21.42 -9.56
N VAL A 12 -45.47 -22.31 -10.51
CA VAL A 12 -44.62 -22.51 -11.70
C VAL A 12 -44.55 -21.23 -12.56
N ALA A 13 -45.67 -20.55 -12.77
CA ALA A 13 -45.71 -19.30 -13.52
C ALA A 13 -44.91 -18.18 -12.84
N VAL A 14 -45.01 -18.06 -11.51
CA VAL A 14 -44.21 -17.11 -10.72
C VAL A 14 -42.72 -17.44 -10.83
N ILE A 15 -42.33 -18.71 -10.65
CA ILE A 15 -40.92 -19.12 -10.77
C ILE A 15 -40.38 -18.84 -12.19
N ALA A 16 -41.15 -19.14 -13.23
CA ALA A 16 -40.77 -18.84 -14.61
C ALA A 16 -40.59 -17.33 -14.83
N LEU A 17 -41.50 -16.50 -14.33
CA LEU A 17 -41.40 -15.05 -14.41
C LEU A 17 -40.15 -14.53 -13.67
N LEU A 18 -39.90 -15.01 -12.46
CA LEU A 18 -38.72 -14.62 -11.68
C LEU A 18 -37.42 -15.05 -12.37
N ALA A 19 -37.38 -16.24 -12.99
CA ALA A 19 -36.23 -16.68 -13.78
C ALA A 19 -35.98 -15.81 -15.02
N VAL A 20 -37.04 -15.37 -15.69
CA VAL A 20 -36.95 -14.43 -16.83
C VAL A 20 -36.41 -13.08 -16.36
N ILE A 21 -36.92 -12.53 -15.25
CA ILE A 21 -36.44 -11.27 -14.67
C ILE A 21 -34.97 -11.41 -14.28
N TYR A 22 -34.60 -12.47 -13.56
CA TYR A 22 -33.23 -12.73 -13.14
C TYR A 22 -32.26 -12.75 -14.34
N ARG A 23 -32.63 -13.44 -15.43
CA ARG A 23 -31.83 -13.46 -16.66
C ARG A 23 -31.76 -12.10 -17.34
N ALA A 24 -32.87 -11.36 -17.37
CA ALA A 24 -32.91 -10.04 -18.00
C ALA A 24 -32.01 -9.01 -17.30
N VAL A 25 -31.83 -9.13 -15.97
CA VAL A 25 -31.00 -8.19 -15.19
C VAL A 25 -29.56 -8.67 -14.98
N ASN A 26 -29.24 -9.93 -15.29
CA ASN A 26 -27.90 -10.50 -15.14
C ASN A 26 -27.25 -10.82 -16.47
N ASN A 27 -27.05 -9.80 -17.29
CA ASN A 27 -26.25 -9.91 -18.50
C ASN A 27 -24.81 -9.53 -18.21
N ALA A 28 -23.86 -10.29 -18.75
CA ALA A 28 -22.47 -9.86 -18.77
C ALA A 28 -22.30 -8.68 -19.74
N PRO A 29 -21.33 -7.78 -19.51
CA PRO A 29 -21.02 -6.69 -20.42
C PRO A 29 -20.77 -7.17 -21.85
N SER A 30 -21.17 -6.36 -22.84
CA SER A 30 -20.93 -6.68 -24.24
C SER A 30 -19.42 -6.75 -24.52
N ALA A 31 -19.01 -7.75 -25.31
CA ALA A 31 -17.62 -7.89 -25.73
C ALA A 31 -17.13 -6.74 -26.64
N SER A 32 -18.05 -5.93 -27.18
CA SER A 32 -17.74 -4.74 -27.98
C SER A 32 -17.26 -3.55 -27.14
N LEU A 33 -17.54 -3.54 -25.84
CA LEU A 33 -17.11 -2.49 -24.92
C LEU A 33 -15.62 -2.59 -24.65
N THR A 34 -14.96 -1.46 -24.40
CA THR A 34 -13.57 -1.45 -23.93
C THR A 34 -13.47 -2.15 -22.57
N ALA A 35 -12.26 -2.59 -22.19
CA ALA A 35 -12.04 -3.23 -20.90
C ALA A 35 -12.51 -2.34 -19.73
N ASN A 36 -12.24 -1.04 -19.82
CA ASN A 36 -12.67 -0.05 -18.83
C ASN A 36 -14.21 0.05 -18.77
N GLU A 37 -14.88 0.15 -19.92
CA GLU A 37 -16.34 0.18 -20.01
C GLU A 37 -16.99 -1.08 -19.44
N GLN A 38 -16.40 -2.26 -19.66
CA GLN A 38 -16.88 -3.52 -19.09
C GLN A 38 -16.83 -3.49 -17.55
N VAL A 39 -15.73 -2.99 -16.98
CA VAL A 39 -15.59 -2.83 -15.51
C VAL A 39 -16.63 -1.83 -14.99
N VAL A 40 -16.76 -0.66 -15.61
CA VAL A 40 -17.73 0.37 -15.21
C VAL A 40 -19.16 -0.15 -15.26
N GLN A 41 -19.51 -0.91 -16.31
CA GLN A 41 -20.84 -1.48 -16.44
C GLN A 41 -21.15 -2.43 -15.28
N VAL A 42 -20.25 -3.36 -14.94
CA VAL A 42 -20.52 -4.30 -13.83
C VAL A 42 -20.62 -3.57 -12.49
N LEU A 43 -19.77 -2.57 -12.23
CA LEU A 43 -19.83 -1.78 -11.00
C LEU A 43 -21.12 -0.94 -10.90
N THR A 44 -21.62 -0.47 -12.05
CA THR A 44 -22.85 0.32 -12.16
C THR A 44 -24.08 -0.58 -11.94
N ASP A 45 -24.15 -1.70 -12.66
CA ASP A 45 -25.20 -2.70 -12.52
C ASP A 45 -25.21 -3.31 -11.10
N GLY A 46 -24.02 -3.39 -10.50
CA GLY A 46 -23.77 -3.81 -9.13
C GLY A 46 -24.28 -2.86 -8.05
N GLY A 47 -24.58 -1.60 -8.39
CA GLY A 47 -24.93 -0.58 -7.41
C GLY A 47 -23.79 -0.26 -6.44
N CYS A 48 -22.52 -0.55 -6.79
CA CYS A 48 -21.39 -0.49 -5.86
C CYS A 48 -21.22 0.91 -5.24
N ALA A 49 -21.44 1.96 -6.03
CA ALA A 49 -21.36 3.34 -5.55
C ALA A 49 -22.38 3.69 -4.46
N SER A 50 -23.49 2.94 -4.33
CA SER A 50 -24.49 3.15 -3.27
C SER A 50 -23.99 2.74 -1.88
N CYS A 51 -22.89 1.99 -1.77
CA CYS A 51 -22.27 1.63 -0.50
C CYS A 51 -20.82 2.13 -0.36
N HIS A 52 -20.18 2.47 -1.48
CA HIS A 52 -18.76 2.83 -1.55
C HIS A 52 -18.54 4.29 -1.94
N SER A 53 -19.44 5.20 -1.53
CA SER A 53 -19.29 6.63 -1.75
C SER A 53 -19.72 7.44 -0.53
N MET A 54 -19.22 8.68 -0.44
CA MET A 54 -19.48 9.56 0.71
C MET A 54 -20.96 9.94 0.88
N ALA A 55 -21.66 10.11 -0.23
CA ALA A 55 -23.04 10.56 -0.28
C ALA A 55 -23.80 9.67 -1.27
N PRO A 56 -24.10 8.42 -0.88
CA PRO A 56 -24.75 7.49 -1.78
C PRO A 56 -26.20 7.89 -2.02
N ASP A 57 -26.65 7.73 -3.26
CA ASP A 57 -28.08 7.76 -3.58
C ASP A 57 -28.71 6.45 -3.13
N LEU A 58 -29.46 6.51 -2.03
CA LEU A 58 -30.07 5.35 -1.40
C LEU A 58 -31.56 5.25 -1.80
N PRO A 59 -32.06 4.03 -2.08
CA PRO A 59 -33.45 3.84 -2.43
C PRO A 59 -34.36 4.11 -1.23
N PHE A 60 -35.63 4.47 -1.48
CA PHE A 60 -36.57 4.95 -0.45
C PHE A 60 -36.70 4.01 0.78
N TYR A 61 -36.62 2.69 0.57
CA TYR A 61 -36.76 1.71 1.64
C TYR A 61 -35.54 1.66 2.58
N ALA A 62 -34.39 2.23 2.17
CA ALA A 62 -33.22 2.36 3.04
C ALA A 62 -33.50 3.17 4.31
N HIS A 63 -34.56 3.97 4.31
CA HIS A 63 -35.01 4.75 5.46
C HIS A 63 -36.00 4.02 6.37
N PHE A 64 -36.39 2.79 6.05
CA PHE A 64 -37.33 2.02 6.87
C PHE A 64 -36.72 1.66 8.24
N PRO A 65 -37.43 1.87 9.37
CA PRO A 65 -36.86 1.74 10.72
C PRO A 65 -36.18 0.40 11.01
N VAL A 66 -36.68 -0.70 10.42
CA VAL A 66 -36.20 -2.06 10.68
C VAL A 66 -34.83 -2.33 10.03
N ILE A 67 -34.52 -1.69 8.90
CA ILE A 67 -33.32 -1.97 8.09
C ILE A 67 -32.34 -0.79 7.97
N LYS A 68 -32.78 0.42 8.34
CA LYS A 68 -31.97 1.65 8.25
C LYS A 68 -30.62 1.54 8.96
N GLY A 69 -30.59 0.98 10.17
CA GLY A 69 -29.36 0.85 10.95
C GLY A 69 -28.31 -0.04 10.27
N MET A 70 -28.76 -1.17 9.71
CA MET A 70 -27.91 -2.11 8.97
C MET A 70 -27.37 -1.48 7.68
N ILE A 71 -28.24 -0.84 6.88
CA ILE A 71 -27.82 -0.20 5.62
C ILE A 71 -26.83 0.93 5.89
N ASN A 72 -27.10 1.78 6.89
CA ASN A 72 -26.18 2.84 7.28
C ASN A 72 -24.81 2.26 7.68
N LYS A 73 -24.78 1.17 8.45
CA LYS A 73 -23.53 0.50 8.82
C LYS A 73 -22.76 0.03 7.56
N HIS A 74 -23.42 -0.66 6.64
CA HIS A 74 -22.78 -1.13 5.40
C HIS A 74 -22.25 0.01 4.52
N VAL A 75 -22.99 1.13 4.43
CA VAL A 75 -22.56 2.32 3.71
C VAL A 75 -21.32 2.93 4.35
N GLN A 76 -21.31 3.08 5.68
CA GLN A 76 -20.16 3.64 6.40
C GLN A 76 -18.93 2.74 6.26
N GLU A 77 -19.07 1.43 6.47
CA GLU A 77 -17.98 0.46 6.34
C GLU A 77 -17.49 0.32 4.90
N GLY A 78 -18.40 0.35 3.92
CA GLY A 78 -18.08 0.30 2.50
C GLY A 78 -17.25 1.51 2.07
N TYR A 79 -17.71 2.73 2.39
CA TYR A 79 -16.99 3.97 2.09
C TYR A 79 -15.66 4.09 2.86
N ALA A 80 -15.62 3.63 4.11
CA ALA A 80 -14.39 3.54 4.90
C ALA A 80 -13.43 2.48 4.35
N THR A 81 -13.88 1.44 3.67
CA THR A 81 -12.99 0.48 3.02
C THR A 81 -12.45 1.02 1.69
N PHE A 82 -13.35 1.50 0.84
CA PHE A 82 -13.04 1.88 -0.52
C PHE A 82 -14.02 2.95 -1.00
N ASP A 83 -13.48 4.10 -1.41
CA ASP A 83 -14.26 5.10 -2.14
C ASP A 83 -14.11 4.80 -3.62
N ILE A 84 -15.17 4.27 -4.22
CA ILE A 84 -15.13 3.73 -5.57
C ILE A 84 -15.25 4.81 -6.63
N LEU A 85 -15.71 6.03 -6.28
CA LEU A 85 -16.00 7.07 -7.25
C LEU A 85 -14.76 7.53 -8.03
N PRO A 86 -13.59 7.80 -7.39
CA PRO A 86 -12.37 8.11 -8.12
C PRO A 86 -11.98 7.00 -9.11
N PHE A 87 -12.03 5.73 -8.70
CA PHE A 87 -11.74 4.60 -9.57
C PHE A 87 -12.71 4.51 -10.75
N MET A 88 -14.02 4.66 -10.53
CA MET A 88 -14.99 4.64 -11.63
C MET A 88 -14.79 5.80 -12.60
N ARG A 89 -14.35 6.97 -12.14
CA ARG A 89 -14.02 8.11 -13.01
C ARG A 89 -12.79 7.81 -13.87
N THR A 90 -11.70 7.32 -13.28
CA THR A 90 -10.50 6.94 -14.04
C THR A 90 -10.78 5.86 -15.07
N MET A 91 -11.65 4.89 -14.73
CA MET A 91 -12.12 3.91 -15.70
C MET A 91 -12.87 4.57 -16.86
N LYS A 92 -13.87 5.42 -16.58
CA LYS A 92 -14.67 6.11 -17.61
C LYS A 92 -13.85 7.00 -18.52
N ASP A 93 -12.86 7.70 -17.96
CA ASP A 93 -12.01 8.64 -18.69
C ASP A 93 -10.80 7.94 -19.36
N GLU A 94 -10.69 6.62 -19.20
CA GLU A 94 -9.56 5.79 -19.63
C GLU A 94 -8.17 6.32 -19.21
N SER A 95 -8.11 6.97 -18.05
CA SER A 95 -6.86 7.43 -17.44
C SER A 95 -6.19 6.29 -16.65
N VAL A 96 -4.92 6.48 -16.27
CA VAL A 96 -4.20 5.53 -15.42
C VAL A 96 -4.95 5.39 -14.08
N PRO A 97 -5.45 4.20 -13.71
CA PRO A 97 -6.09 4.01 -12.42
C PRO A 97 -5.05 3.91 -11.30
N ASN A 98 -5.51 4.00 -10.05
CA ASN A 98 -4.68 3.53 -8.94
C ASN A 98 -4.58 2.00 -8.99
N GLU A 99 -3.37 1.48 -8.86
CA GLU A 99 -3.12 0.04 -8.97
C GLU A 99 -3.76 -0.77 -7.84
N VAL A 100 -3.75 -0.24 -6.61
CA VAL A 100 -4.38 -0.88 -5.44
C VAL A 100 -5.89 -0.93 -5.60
N ASP A 101 -6.51 0.12 -6.13
CA ASP A 101 -7.96 0.12 -6.40
C ASP A 101 -8.34 -0.94 -7.45
N LEU A 102 -7.54 -1.10 -8.51
CA LEU A 102 -7.74 -2.16 -9.49
C LEU A 102 -7.62 -3.56 -8.85
N ASN A 103 -6.61 -3.75 -7.99
CA ASN A 103 -6.40 -5.01 -7.27
C ASN A 103 -7.53 -5.30 -6.26
N LYS A 104 -8.08 -4.30 -5.58
CA LYS A 104 -9.24 -4.45 -4.68
C LYS A 104 -10.45 -4.98 -5.44
N VAL A 105 -10.74 -4.39 -6.60
CA VAL A 105 -11.84 -4.84 -7.46
C VAL A 105 -11.58 -6.26 -7.95
N GLU A 106 -10.37 -6.58 -8.41
CA GLU A 106 -10.03 -7.94 -8.85
C GLU A 106 -10.22 -8.97 -7.72
N GLN A 107 -9.67 -8.69 -6.54
CA GLN A 107 -9.71 -9.58 -5.39
C GLN A 107 -11.15 -9.89 -4.98
N CYS A 108 -12.02 -8.88 -4.90
CA CYS A 108 -13.44 -9.06 -4.61
C CYS A 108 -14.17 -9.97 -5.62
N ILE A 109 -13.75 -9.96 -6.89
CA ILE A 109 -14.32 -10.80 -7.94
C ILE A 109 -13.79 -12.24 -7.86
N ILE A 110 -12.52 -12.41 -7.50
CA ILE A 110 -11.87 -13.71 -7.29
C ILE A 110 -12.52 -14.44 -6.10
N ASP A 111 -12.61 -13.80 -4.94
CA ASP A 111 -13.10 -14.43 -3.72
C ASP A 111 -14.64 -14.39 -3.56
N GLY A 112 -15.32 -13.58 -4.38
CA GLY A 112 -16.78 -13.43 -4.33
C GLY A 112 -17.26 -12.74 -3.04
N SER A 113 -16.41 -11.93 -2.40
CA SER A 113 -16.75 -11.16 -1.20
C SER A 113 -17.73 -10.02 -1.50
N MET A 114 -17.80 -9.56 -2.75
CA MET A 114 -18.72 -8.51 -3.18
C MET A 114 -19.48 -8.85 -4.47
N PRO A 115 -20.74 -8.40 -4.60
CA PRO A 115 -21.56 -7.80 -3.54
C PRO A 115 -21.93 -8.80 -2.43
N MET A 116 -22.20 -8.28 -1.23
CA MET A 116 -22.64 -9.11 -0.08
C MET A 116 -23.88 -9.94 -0.43
N LYS A 117 -23.98 -11.16 0.14
CA LYS A 117 -25.07 -12.10 -0.17
C LYS A 117 -26.44 -11.50 0.12
N GLU A 118 -26.55 -10.81 1.24
CA GLU A 118 -27.74 -10.11 1.70
C GLU A 118 -28.19 -9.04 0.70
N TYR A 119 -27.24 -8.40 0.01
CA TYR A 119 -27.52 -7.36 -0.97
C TYR A 119 -28.08 -7.95 -2.27
N TYR A 120 -27.37 -8.89 -2.91
CA TYR A 120 -27.81 -9.40 -4.21
C TYR A 120 -29.05 -10.30 -4.14
N LEU A 121 -29.45 -10.79 -2.94
CA LEU A 121 -30.72 -11.49 -2.76
C LEU A 121 -31.95 -10.60 -3.02
N VAL A 122 -31.81 -9.29 -2.80
CA VAL A 122 -32.83 -8.28 -3.09
C VAL A 122 -32.53 -7.55 -4.41
N HIS A 123 -31.25 -7.43 -4.75
CA HIS A 123 -30.76 -6.76 -5.95
C HIS A 123 -30.23 -7.75 -6.98
N TRP A 124 -31.10 -8.50 -7.64
CA TRP A 124 -30.64 -9.59 -8.51
C TRP A 124 -29.65 -9.16 -9.59
N GLY A 125 -29.80 -7.95 -10.14
CA GLY A 125 -28.88 -7.40 -11.15
C GLY A 125 -27.45 -7.17 -10.64
N SER A 126 -27.24 -7.09 -9.33
CA SER A 126 -25.90 -6.95 -8.74
C SER A 126 -25.16 -8.28 -8.60
N SER A 127 -25.80 -9.41 -8.89
CA SER A 127 -25.14 -10.72 -8.83
C SER A 127 -23.96 -10.77 -9.82
N ILE A 128 -22.81 -11.25 -9.34
CA ILE A 128 -21.66 -11.57 -10.19
C ILE A 128 -21.80 -13.01 -10.67
N THR A 129 -22.49 -13.18 -11.80
CA THR A 129 -22.58 -14.47 -12.53
C THR A 129 -21.20 -14.91 -13.04
N PRO A 130 -20.96 -16.21 -13.31
CA PRO A 130 -19.71 -16.69 -13.89
C PRO A 130 -19.26 -15.89 -15.13
N GLU A 131 -20.19 -15.55 -16.01
CA GLU A 131 -19.89 -14.78 -17.22
C GLU A 131 -19.44 -13.34 -16.91
N LYS A 132 -20.06 -12.68 -15.91
CA LYS A 132 -19.64 -11.36 -15.42
C LYS A 132 -18.25 -11.44 -14.78
N ARG A 133 -17.99 -12.47 -13.97
CA ARG A 133 -16.68 -12.72 -13.36
C ARG A 133 -15.60 -12.85 -14.45
N ASP A 134 -15.81 -13.74 -15.41
CA ASP A 134 -14.81 -14.01 -16.46
C ASP A 134 -14.54 -12.76 -17.30
N ARG A 135 -15.59 -11.98 -17.62
CA ARG A 135 -15.45 -10.69 -18.30
C ARG A 135 -14.66 -9.68 -17.48
N MET A 136 -14.96 -9.52 -16.20
CA MET A 136 -14.23 -8.59 -15.32
C MET A 136 -12.76 -8.97 -15.18
N LEU A 137 -12.44 -10.25 -14.94
CA LEU A 137 -11.06 -10.70 -14.81
C LEU A 137 -10.27 -10.51 -16.11
N ALA A 138 -10.89 -10.78 -17.26
CA ALA A 138 -10.27 -10.51 -18.57
C ALA A 138 -10.05 -9.02 -18.82
N ALA A 139 -11.02 -8.17 -18.45
CA ALA A 139 -10.93 -6.73 -18.56
C ALA A 139 -9.83 -6.15 -17.67
N ILE A 140 -9.79 -6.55 -16.39
CA ILE A 140 -8.76 -6.15 -15.43
C ILE A 140 -7.37 -6.55 -15.93
N LYS A 141 -7.21 -7.78 -16.46
CA LYS A 141 -5.96 -8.22 -17.08
C LYS A 141 -5.53 -7.32 -18.25
N SER A 142 -6.48 -6.91 -19.10
CA SER A 142 -6.20 -5.99 -20.20
C SER A 142 -5.79 -4.59 -19.72
N ILE A 143 -6.48 -4.07 -18.70
CA ILE A 143 -6.17 -2.77 -18.07
C ILE A 143 -4.77 -2.82 -17.46
N ARG A 144 -4.46 -3.87 -16.69
CA ARG A 144 -3.14 -4.06 -16.08
C ARG A 144 -2.03 -4.12 -17.11
N ALA A 145 -2.22 -4.89 -18.18
CA ALA A 145 -1.25 -4.98 -19.27
C ALA A 145 -1.00 -3.64 -19.99
N ARG A 146 -2.02 -2.78 -20.05
CA ARG A 146 -1.94 -1.45 -20.68
C ARG A 146 -1.22 -0.42 -19.81
N TYR A 147 -1.61 -0.29 -18.54
CA TYR A 147 -1.14 0.81 -17.68
C TYR A 147 0.03 0.43 -16.79
N PHE A 148 0.19 -0.85 -16.47
CA PHE A 148 1.18 -1.31 -15.52
C PHE A 148 2.03 -2.43 -16.11
N HIS A 149 2.59 -2.14 -17.28
CA HIS A 149 3.42 -3.06 -18.04
C HIS A 149 4.56 -3.62 -17.16
N ASN A 150 4.73 -4.94 -17.17
CA ASN A 150 5.68 -5.65 -16.33
C ASN A 150 6.72 -6.38 -17.20
N PRO A 151 7.65 -5.65 -17.83
CA PRO A 151 8.57 -6.21 -18.83
C PRO A 151 9.61 -7.15 -18.23
N LEU A 152 9.82 -7.11 -16.92
CA LEU A 152 10.78 -7.95 -16.21
C LEU A 152 10.21 -9.32 -15.85
N ALA A 153 8.89 -9.46 -15.76
CA ALA A 153 8.27 -10.71 -15.35
C ALA A 153 8.24 -11.74 -16.49
N ALA A 154 8.38 -13.01 -16.12
CA ALA A 154 8.11 -14.12 -17.02
C ALA A 154 6.63 -14.15 -17.44
N PRO A 155 6.28 -14.72 -18.63
CA PRO A 155 4.93 -14.67 -19.20
C PRO A 155 3.77 -15.07 -18.28
N GLU A 156 4.00 -16.01 -17.37
CA GLU A 156 3.01 -16.48 -16.39
C GLU A 156 2.74 -15.48 -15.26
N PHE A 157 3.66 -14.55 -14.98
CA PHE A 157 3.56 -13.58 -13.88
C PHE A 157 3.24 -12.16 -14.35
N VAL A 158 3.07 -11.92 -15.65
CA VAL A 158 2.80 -10.58 -16.19
C VAL A 158 1.50 -9.95 -15.67
N ASN A 159 0.56 -10.77 -15.18
CA ASN A 159 -0.71 -10.31 -14.61
C ASN A 159 -0.72 -10.33 -13.06
N GLU A 160 0.38 -10.69 -12.41
CA GLU A 160 0.42 -10.65 -10.94
C GLU A 160 0.28 -9.20 -10.43
N PRO A 161 -0.33 -8.99 -9.25
CA PRO A 161 -0.46 -7.67 -8.61
C PRO A 161 0.88 -7.14 -8.07
N VAL A 162 1.95 -7.92 -8.16
CA VAL A 162 3.30 -7.59 -7.69
C VAL A 162 4.30 -7.76 -8.83
N ARG A 163 5.41 -7.01 -8.79
CA ARG A 163 6.40 -6.98 -9.88
C ARG A 163 7.83 -7.13 -9.36
N PRO A 164 8.76 -7.68 -10.16
CA PRO A 164 10.18 -7.59 -9.86
C PRO A 164 10.62 -6.13 -9.73
N LEU A 165 11.53 -5.84 -8.80
CA LEU A 165 12.23 -4.55 -8.81
C LEU A 165 13.14 -4.46 -10.05
N PRO A 166 13.24 -3.29 -10.69
CA PRO A 166 14.27 -3.05 -11.70
C PRO A 166 15.65 -2.98 -11.05
N ASP A 167 16.68 -3.36 -11.80
CA ASP A 167 18.05 -3.40 -11.28
C ASP A 167 18.59 -2.00 -10.92
N SER A 168 18.02 -0.96 -11.52
CA SER A 168 18.26 0.45 -11.20
C SER A 168 17.09 1.32 -11.67
N ILE A 169 17.06 2.57 -11.21
CA ILE A 169 16.22 3.63 -11.75
C ILE A 169 17.10 4.75 -12.30
N ALA A 170 16.54 5.66 -13.10
CA ALA A 170 17.29 6.81 -13.59
C ALA A 170 17.63 7.78 -12.44
N TYR A 171 18.90 8.15 -12.34
CA TYR A 171 19.42 9.15 -11.41
C TYR A 171 20.64 9.86 -12.02
N HIS A 172 21.07 10.96 -11.41
CA HIS A 172 22.24 11.73 -11.80
C HIS A 172 23.47 11.35 -10.96
N PRO A 173 24.49 10.68 -11.51
CA PRO A 173 25.60 10.13 -10.72
C PRO A 173 26.39 11.15 -9.92
N GLN A 174 26.64 12.34 -10.48
CA GLN A 174 27.39 13.39 -9.80
C GLN A 174 26.59 14.00 -8.63
N LYS A 175 25.28 14.14 -8.80
CA LYS A 175 24.37 14.61 -7.74
C LYS A 175 24.25 13.57 -6.63
N ALA A 176 24.07 12.29 -6.98
CA ALA A 176 24.03 11.19 -6.04
C ALA A 176 25.33 11.05 -5.22
N ALA A 177 26.49 11.31 -5.84
CA ALA A 177 27.76 11.32 -5.10
C ALA A 177 27.80 12.41 -4.01
N LEU A 178 27.31 13.62 -4.31
CA LEU A 178 27.16 14.68 -3.32
C LEU A 178 26.08 14.34 -2.27
N GLY A 179 24.96 13.78 -2.70
CA GLY A 179 23.89 13.32 -1.82
C GLY A 179 24.36 12.28 -0.82
N LYS A 180 25.21 11.34 -1.24
CA LYS A 180 25.81 10.35 -0.35
C LYS A 180 26.65 10.99 0.75
N LEU A 181 27.41 12.05 0.41
CA LEU A 181 28.17 12.81 1.42
C LEU A 181 27.22 13.49 2.40
N LEU A 182 26.22 14.22 1.89
CA LEU A 182 25.23 14.94 2.70
C LEU A 182 24.40 14.01 3.61
N TYR A 183 24.03 12.83 3.11
CA TYR A 183 23.29 11.81 3.87
C TYR A 183 24.01 11.38 5.16
N HIS A 184 25.34 11.42 5.17
CA HIS A 184 26.19 11.06 6.31
C HIS A 184 26.74 12.30 7.05
N ASP A 185 26.37 13.50 6.63
CA ASP A 185 26.95 14.74 7.14
C ASP A 185 26.18 15.26 8.35
N THR A 186 26.81 15.24 9.52
CA THR A 186 26.18 15.74 10.74
C THR A 186 26.07 17.25 10.81
N ARG A 187 26.71 17.99 9.89
CA ARG A 187 26.52 19.45 9.75
C ARG A 187 25.09 19.82 9.37
N LEU A 188 24.28 18.86 8.94
CA LEU A 188 22.84 19.06 8.71
C LEU A 188 22.02 19.14 10.02
N SER A 189 22.56 18.77 11.18
CA SER A 189 21.90 18.95 12.48
C SER A 189 22.42 20.16 13.25
N ALA A 190 21.58 20.74 14.11
CA ALA A 190 21.88 21.97 14.84
C ALA A 190 23.07 21.83 15.80
N ASP A 191 23.25 20.64 16.38
CA ASP A 191 24.32 20.34 17.34
C ASP A 191 25.46 19.50 16.74
N GLY A 192 25.41 19.18 15.45
CA GLY A 192 26.44 18.40 14.77
C GLY A 192 26.49 16.91 15.14
N THR A 193 25.44 16.35 15.75
CA THR A 193 25.41 14.97 16.25
C THR A 193 24.60 13.97 15.40
N VAL A 194 23.69 14.46 14.55
CA VAL A 194 22.74 13.61 13.81
C VAL A 194 22.90 13.81 12.30
N SER A 195 22.81 12.73 11.54
CA SER A 195 22.69 12.72 10.07
C SER A 195 21.53 11.81 9.65
N CYS A 196 21.20 11.75 8.36
CA CYS A 196 20.21 10.78 7.86
C CYS A 196 20.63 9.35 8.22
N ALA A 197 21.92 9.04 8.10
CA ALA A 197 22.49 7.73 8.43
C ALA A 197 22.38 7.35 9.92
N THR A 198 22.13 8.30 10.82
CA THR A 198 21.92 8.01 12.25
C THR A 198 20.64 7.21 12.48
N CYS A 199 19.55 7.57 11.79
CA CYS A 199 18.25 6.89 11.92
C CYS A 199 18.03 5.86 10.80
N HIS A 200 18.67 6.05 9.64
CA HIS A 200 18.51 5.23 8.45
C HIS A 200 19.85 4.63 8.02
N SER A 201 20.50 3.89 8.92
CA SER A 201 21.81 3.31 8.63
C SER A 201 21.75 2.27 7.51
N LEU A 202 22.62 2.41 6.51
CA LEU A 202 22.65 1.51 5.35
C LEU A 202 23.12 0.08 5.71
N ASN A 203 23.85 -0.08 6.82
CA ASN A 203 24.32 -1.37 7.35
C ASN A 203 23.25 -2.13 8.15
N THR A 204 22.13 -1.47 8.42
CA THR A 204 20.99 -2.00 9.20
C THR A 204 19.72 -1.94 8.37
N ALA A 205 19.84 -2.24 7.08
CA ALA A 205 18.75 -2.22 6.11
C ALA A 205 17.96 -0.89 6.07
N GLY A 206 18.63 0.24 6.29
CA GLY A 206 18.05 1.58 6.13
C GLY A 206 17.17 2.04 7.29
N VAL A 207 17.25 1.38 8.45
CA VAL A 207 16.54 1.71 9.69
C VAL A 207 17.48 1.68 10.90
N ASP A 208 17.03 2.14 12.06
CA ASP A 208 17.78 2.11 13.32
C ASP A 208 17.42 0.92 14.23
N ASN A 209 16.40 0.14 13.86
CA ASN A 209 15.79 -0.94 14.65
C ASN A 209 15.37 -0.53 16.06
N LYS A 210 14.98 0.73 16.25
CA LYS A 210 14.37 1.23 17.49
C LYS A 210 12.86 1.35 17.31
N ARG A 211 12.12 1.37 18.43
CA ARG A 211 10.70 1.74 18.41
C ARG A 211 10.51 3.16 17.86
N TYR A 212 11.23 4.11 18.44
CA TYR A 212 11.32 5.49 17.98
C TYR A 212 12.78 5.90 17.83
N SER A 213 13.06 6.66 16.78
CA SER A 213 14.40 7.18 16.51
C SER A 213 14.81 8.21 17.55
N GLU A 214 16.11 8.23 17.83
CA GLU A 214 16.74 9.16 18.76
C GLU A 214 17.43 10.26 17.96
N GLY A 215 16.92 11.49 18.07
CA GLY A 215 17.47 12.67 17.41
C GLY A 215 18.35 13.52 18.34
N ILE A 216 18.44 14.81 18.05
CA ILE A 216 19.30 15.73 18.80
C ILE A 216 19.01 15.69 20.30
N LYS A 217 20.08 15.74 21.10
CA LYS A 217 20.02 15.70 22.58
C LYS A 217 19.33 14.46 23.15
N GLY A 218 19.27 13.36 22.40
CA GLY A 218 18.63 12.11 22.84
C GLY A 218 17.10 12.16 22.85
N GLN A 219 16.49 13.14 22.17
CA GLN A 219 15.04 13.22 22.06
C GLN A 219 14.50 12.08 21.19
N LEU A 220 13.34 11.54 21.57
CA LEU A 220 12.69 10.49 20.81
C LEU A 220 11.63 11.08 19.86
N GLY A 221 11.58 10.54 18.65
CA GLY A 221 10.51 10.80 17.69
C GLY A 221 9.15 10.22 18.14
N GLY A 222 8.14 10.36 17.28
CA GLY A 222 6.77 9.88 17.55
C GLY A 222 6.31 8.71 16.69
N VAL A 223 7.16 8.25 15.74
CA VAL A 223 6.90 7.13 14.84
C VAL A 223 8.18 6.35 14.58
N ASN A 224 8.05 5.07 14.22
CA ASN A 224 9.15 4.22 13.79
C ASN A 224 9.70 4.71 12.43
N ALA A 225 11.03 4.74 12.30
CA ALA A 225 11.71 5.16 11.08
C ALA A 225 11.59 4.08 9.98
N PRO A 226 10.88 4.36 8.87
CA PRO A 226 10.78 3.41 7.76
C PRO A 226 12.12 3.30 7.01
N THR A 227 12.33 2.21 6.27
CA THR A 227 13.56 2.05 5.49
C THR A 227 13.65 3.06 4.33
N VAL A 228 14.87 3.55 4.07
CA VAL A 228 15.19 4.33 2.87
C VAL A 228 15.32 3.47 1.61
N TYR A 229 15.57 2.15 1.76
CA TYR A 229 15.69 1.26 0.61
C TYR A 229 14.35 1.12 -0.12
N ASN A 230 14.39 1.33 -1.45
CA ASN A 230 13.23 1.34 -2.34
C ASN A 230 12.20 2.46 -2.05
N ALA A 231 12.50 3.44 -1.20
CA ALA A 231 11.58 4.54 -0.89
C ALA A 231 11.25 5.41 -2.13
N CYS A 232 12.12 5.38 -3.15
CA CYS A 232 11.91 6.00 -4.45
C CYS A 232 10.70 5.45 -5.24
N PHE A 233 10.19 4.27 -4.90
CA PHE A 233 8.98 3.70 -5.51
C PHE A 233 7.70 4.10 -4.79
N ASN A 234 7.78 4.76 -3.63
CA ASN A 234 6.59 5.24 -2.94
C ASN A 234 5.96 6.40 -3.72
N PHE A 235 4.63 6.42 -3.84
CA PHE A 235 3.90 7.56 -4.42
C PHE A 235 3.93 8.84 -3.56
N ALA A 236 4.26 8.69 -2.27
CA ALA A 236 4.43 9.75 -1.28
C ALA A 236 5.35 9.24 -0.16
N GLN A 237 5.93 10.14 0.63
CA GLN A 237 6.89 9.81 1.69
C GLN A 237 6.32 10.07 3.09
N PHE A 238 6.96 9.48 4.11
CA PHE A 238 6.44 9.31 5.47
C PHE A 238 5.21 8.39 5.58
N TRP A 239 4.90 7.97 6.80
CA TRP A 239 3.73 7.13 7.11
C TRP A 239 2.39 7.79 6.76
N ASP A 240 2.28 9.11 6.90
CA ASP A 240 1.09 9.91 6.60
C ASP A 240 1.10 10.52 5.19
N GLY A 241 2.17 10.30 4.41
CA GLY A 241 2.29 10.76 3.04
C GLY A 241 2.35 12.28 2.87
N ARG A 242 2.85 13.00 3.88
CA ARG A 242 2.85 14.47 3.89
C ARG A 242 3.85 15.12 2.93
N ALA A 243 4.76 14.34 2.35
CA ALA A 243 5.70 14.80 1.33
C ALA A 243 5.48 14.01 0.04
N GLU A 244 5.37 14.67 -1.11
CA GLU A 244 5.11 14.02 -2.40
C GLU A 244 6.38 13.37 -2.98
N THR A 245 7.56 13.90 -2.65
CA THR A 245 8.84 13.46 -3.22
C THR A 245 9.89 13.20 -2.16
N LEU A 246 10.95 12.47 -2.51
CA LEU A 246 12.14 12.29 -1.66
C LEU A 246 12.83 13.63 -1.34
N ALA A 247 12.94 14.53 -2.32
CA ALA A 247 13.53 15.85 -2.08
C ALA A 247 12.70 16.71 -1.10
N GLU A 248 11.37 16.62 -1.18
CA GLU A 248 10.51 17.27 -0.18
C GLU A 248 10.65 16.64 1.21
N GLN A 249 10.71 15.30 1.26
CA GLN A 249 10.94 14.55 2.50
C GLN A 249 12.26 14.95 3.17
N ALA A 250 13.36 15.03 2.41
CA ALA A 250 14.68 15.40 2.91
C ALA A 250 14.73 16.84 3.47
N GLY A 251 13.75 17.69 3.15
CA GLY A 251 13.58 19.01 3.75
C GLY A 251 13.01 19.00 5.17
N GLY A 252 12.35 17.91 5.58
CA GLY A 252 11.68 17.79 6.88
C GLY A 252 12.63 17.57 8.06
N PRO A 253 13.39 16.44 8.10
CA PRO A 253 14.20 16.08 9.25
C PRO A 253 15.21 17.14 9.73
N PRO A 254 15.93 17.85 8.82
CA PRO A 254 16.83 18.94 9.20
C PRO A 254 16.19 19.99 10.11
N LEU A 255 14.90 20.29 9.89
CA LEU A 255 14.17 21.36 10.59
C LEU A 255 13.33 20.84 11.77
N ASN A 256 13.19 19.53 11.93
CA ASN A 256 12.35 18.95 12.97
C ASN A 256 13.08 18.99 14.34
N PRO A 257 12.50 19.63 15.38
CA PRO A 257 13.17 19.87 16.66
C PRO A 257 13.52 18.61 17.47
N VAL A 258 12.88 17.46 17.17
CA VAL A 258 13.20 16.18 17.82
C VAL A 258 14.06 15.27 16.94
N GLU A 259 14.36 15.66 15.70
CA GLU A 259 15.22 14.90 14.78
C GLU A 259 16.59 15.60 14.64
N MET A 260 16.74 16.61 13.79
CA MET A 260 18.01 17.31 13.53
C MET A 260 18.03 18.78 14.01
N GLY A 261 16.85 19.40 14.16
CA GLY A 261 16.59 20.60 14.94
C GLY A 261 17.24 21.92 14.50
N CYS A 262 17.65 22.07 13.24
CA CYS A 262 18.05 23.37 12.69
C CYS A 262 16.87 24.33 12.59
N GLN A 263 17.13 25.63 12.71
CA GLN A 263 16.08 26.66 12.60
C GLN A 263 15.68 26.92 11.14
N SER A 264 16.61 26.73 10.21
CA SER A 264 16.42 26.96 8.78
C SER A 264 17.50 26.27 7.96
N PHE A 265 17.28 26.15 6.66
CA PHE A 265 18.35 25.76 5.73
C PHE A 265 19.43 26.83 5.56
N ASP A 266 19.16 28.10 5.85
CA ASP A 266 20.18 29.15 5.81
C ASP A 266 21.28 28.89 6.85
N GLU A 267 20.90 28.38 8.04
CA GLU A 267 21.84 27.93 9.08
C GLU A 267 22.74 26.79 8.57
N ILE A 268 22.13 25.81 7.90
CA ILE A 268 22.83 24.66 7.32
C ILE A 268 23.79 25.11 6.22
N VAL A 269 23.32 25.97 5.31
CA VAL A 269 24.12 26.53 4.22
C VAL A 269 25.29 27.33 4.76
N ALA A 270 25.09 28.15 5.81
CA ALA A 270 26.18 28.89 6.44
C ALA A 270 27.28 27.95 6.97
N ARG A 271 26.88 26.85 7.65
CA ARG A 271 27.81 25.84 8.19
C ARG A 271 28.55 25.09 7.09
N LEU A 272 27.85 24.60 6.06
CA LEU A 272 28.47 23.92 4.92
C LEU A 272 29.39 24.86 4.12
N SER A 273 29.08 26.17 4.09
CA SER A 273 29.88 27.17 3.38
C SER A 273 31.26 27.44 4.00
N GLU A 274 31.49 27.02 5.23
CA GLU A 274 32.81 27.09 5.88
C GLU A 274 33.81 26.10 5.23
N ASP A 275 33.32 25.00 4.67
CA ASP A 275 34.11 24.01 3.95
C ASP A 275 34.27 24.39 2.47
N LYS A 276 35.33 25.18 2.21
CA LYS A 276 35.61 25.70 0.86
C LYS A 276 35.89 24.62 -0.18
N ALA A 277 36.38 23.45 0.25
CA ALA A 277 36.61 22.33 -0.66
C ALA A 277 35.28 21.71 -1.09
N PHE A 278 34.40 21.42 -0.12
CA PHE A 278 33.06 20.92 -0.39
C PHE A 278 32.26 21.88 -1.27
N VAL A 279 32.25 23.18 -0.96
CA VAL A 279 31.56 24.20 -1.77
C VAL A 279 32.06 24.22 -3.22
N LYS A 280 33.39 24.15 -3.42
CA LYS A 280 33.99 24.12 -4.76
C LYS A 280 33.53 22.89 -5.55
N ASP A 281 33.45 21.73 -4.90
CA ASP A 281 32.98 20.50 -5.56
C ASP A 281 31.47 20.50 -5.77
N PHE A 282 30.70 21.07 -4.84
CA PHE A 282 29.26 21.23 -4.94
C PHE A 282 28.87 22.10 -6.14
N ILE A 283 29.53 23.25 -6.32
CA ILE A 283 29.25 24.21 -7.41
C ILE A 283 29.53 23.62 -8.80
N LYS A 284 30.42 22.62 -8.92
CA LYS A 284 30.63 21.92 -10.20
C LYS A 284 29.40 21.14 -10.65
N VAL A 285 28.59 20.66 -9.71
CA VAL A 285 27.37 19.88 -9.97
C VAL A 285 26.12 20.77 -9.95
N TYR A 286 26.10 21.76 -9.05
CA TYR A 286 25.03 22.75 -8.88
C TYR A 286 25.58 24.17 -9.01
N PRO A 287 25.65 24.74 -10.23
CA PRO A 287 26.18 26.08 -10.47
C PRO A 287 25.50 27.21 -9.67
N GLU A 288 24.25 27.00 -9.27
CA GLU A 288 23.47 27.88 -8.39
C GLU A 288 23.95 27.89 -6.92
N GLY A 289 24.76 26.91 -6.51
CA GLY A 289 25.34 26.83 -5.18
C GLY A 289 24.46 26.13 -4.14
N LEU A 290 24.85 26.27 -2.87
CA LEU A 290 24.17 25.64 -1.74
C LEU A 290 22.84 26.33 -1.46
N SER A 291 21.77 25.55 -1.40
CA SER A 291 20.43 25.97 -1.01
C SER A 291 19.65 24.75 -0.49
N GLN A 292 18.48 24.96 0.12
CA GLN A 292 17.59 23.85 0.46
C GLN A 292 17.30 22.97 -0.76
N ALA A 293 16.96 23.59 -1.89
CA ALA A 293 16.59 22.86 -3.11
C ALA A 293 17.73 21.98 -3.64
N THR A 294 18.97 22.51 -3.69
CA THR A 294 20.11 21.74 -4.21
C THR A 294 20.59 20.67 -3.24
N ILE A 295 20.52 20.92 -1.92
CA ILE A 295 20.87 19.94 -0.88
C ILE A 295 19.87 18.77 -0.91
N THR A 296 18.57 19.04 -0.91
CA THR A 296 17.56 17.97 -0.90
C THR A 296 17.46 17.24 -2.23
N ASP A 297 17.68 17.93 -3.37
CA ASP A 297 17.81 17.27 -4.67
C ASP A 297 18.99 16.30 -4.67
N ALA A 298 20.17 16.70 -4.20
CA ALA A 298 21.34 15.82 -4.12
C ALA A 298 21.07 14.57 -3.27
N ILE A 299 20.50 14.74 -2.07
CA ILE A 299 20.12 13.64 -1.18
C ILE A 299 19.12 12.71 -1.90
N SER A 300 18.09 13.27 -2.55
CA SER A 300 17.10 12.47 -3.27
C SER A 300 17.71 11.65 -4.41
N GLU A 301 18.70 12.21 -5.13
CA GLU A 301 19.44 11.50 -6.19
C GLU A 301 20.27 10.36 -5.62
N PHE A 302 20.80 10.49 -4.39
CA PHE A 302 21.43 9.38 -3.69
C PHE A 302 20.43 8.32 -3.25
N GLU A 303 19.29 8.71 -2.68
CA GLU A 303 18.27 7.75 -2.25
C GLU A 303 17.68 6.96 -3.43
N LYS A 304 17.65 7.53 -4.65
CA LYS A 304 17.32 6.80 -5.88
C LYS A 304 18.29 5.65 -6.19
N THR A 305 19.52 5.67 -5.66
CA THR A 305 20.48 4.56 -5.81
C THR A 305 20.21 3.43 -4.81
N LEU A 306 19.42 3.66 -3.77
CA LEU A 306 19.12 2.69 -2.70
C LEU A 306 18.01 1.73 -3.12
N VAL A 307 18.15 1.10 -4.28
CA VAL A 307 17.24 0.07 -4.79
C VAL A 307 17.83 -1.31 -4.49
N THR A 308 16.99 -2.26 -4.09
CA THR A 308 17.43 -3.62 -3.72
C THR A 308 16.82 -4.69 -4.61
N PRO A 309 17.24 -4.81 -5.88
CA PRO A 309 16.72 -5.83 -6.81
C PRO A 309 17.19 -7.23 -6.42
N ASN A 310 16.86 -8.22 -7.25
CA ASN A 310 17.41 -9.58 -7.18
C ASN A 310 17.15 -10.31 -5.86
N SER A 311 16.03 -10.01 -5.19
CA SER A 311 15.55 -10.91 -4.14
C SER A 311 15.22 -12.30 -4.75
N ALA A 312 15.16 -13.33 -3.90
CA ALA A 312 14.71 -14.66 -4.34
C ALA A 312 13.34 -14.59 -5.05
N PHE A 313 12.43 -13.76 -4.52
CA PHE A 313 11.14 -13.50 -5.14
C PHE A 313 11.24 -12.79 -6.50
N ASP A 314 12.11 -11.78 -6.64
CA ASP A 314 12.29 -11.08 -7.92
C ASP A 314 12.81 -12.03 -9.00
N ARG A 315 13.80 -12.86 -8.68
CA ARG A 315 14.35 -13.86 -9.61
C ARG A 315 13.29 -14.91 -9.99
N TYR A 316 12.48 -15.35 -9.04
CA TYR A 316 11.35 -16.23 -9.30
C TYR A 316 10.33 -15.61 -10.27
N LEU A 317 9.93 -14.35 -10.04
CA LEU A 317 9.03 -13.61 -10.93
C LEU A 317 9.66 -13.34 -12.32
N LYS A 318 10.99 -13.21 -12.40
CA LYS A 318 11.75 -13.12 -13.67
C LYS A 318 11.88 -14.48 -14.39
N GLY A 319 11.42 -15.59 -13.79
CA GLY A 319 11.35 -16.92 -14.42
C GLY A 319 12.33 -17.95 -13.85
N GLU A 320 13.20 -17.59 -12.90
CA GLU A 320 14.13 -18.52 -12.26
C GLU A 320 13.40 -19.34 -11.18
N LYS A 321 12.76 -20.43 -11.59
CA LYS A 321 11.88 -21.23 -10.71
C LYS A 321 12.57 -21.77 -9.46
N SER A 322 13.86 -22.08 -9.53
CA SER A 322 14.66 -22.56 -8.40
C SER A 322 15.07 -21.46 -7.41
N ALA A 323 14.78 -20.18 -7.70
CA ALA A 323 15.14 -19.08 -6.81
C ALA A 323 14.32 -19.09 -5.51
N MET A 324 13.12 -19.70 -5.53
CA MET A 324 12.29 -19.90 -4.34
C MET A 324 12.10 -21.38 -4.04
N THR A 325 12.01 -21.70 -2.76
CA THR A 325 11.61 -23.03 -2.29
C THR A 325 10.10 -23.24 -2.39
N ASP A 326 9.65 -24.50 -2.34
CA ASP A 326 8.21 -24.83 -2.33
C ASP A 326 7.48 -24.18 -1.14
N GLU A 327 8.15 -24.05 0.00
CA GLU A 327 7.60 -23.38 1.19
C GLU A 327 7.42 -21.88 0.98
N GLN A 328 8.39 -21.21 0.35
CA GLN A 328 8.27 -19.80 -0.02
C GLN A 328 7.15 -19.58 -1.05
N ILE A 329 7.00 -20.49 -2.02
CA ILE A 329 5.90 -20.44 -3.00
C ILE A 329 4.55 -20.64 -2.30
N ALA A 330 4.44 -21.59 -1.37
CA ALA A 330 3.23 -21.79 -0.56
C ALA A 330 2.90 -20.54 0.29
N GLY A 331 3.92 -19.91 0.88
CA GLY A 331 3.78 -18.64 1.60
C GLY A 331 3.26 -17.50 0.72
N TYR A 332 3.74 -17.38 -0.51
CA TYR A 332 3.23 -16.39 -1.46
C TYR A 332 1.78 -16.66 -1.86
N ASN A 333 1.41 -17.93 -2.06
CA ASN A 333 0.02 -18.30 -2.34
C ASN A 333 -0.91 -17.95 -1.17
N LEU A 334 -0.50 -18.20 0.07
CA LEU A 334 -1.23 -17.77 1.27
C LEU A 334 -1.32 -16.24 1.35
N PHE A 335 -0.23 -15.53 1.08
CA PHE A 335 -0.23 -14.06 1.04
C PHE A 335 -1.27 -13.51 0.06
N LYS A 336 -1.46 -14.14 -1.10
CA LYS A 336 -2.54 -13.80 -2.04
C LYS A 336 -3.91 -14.24 -1.55
N GLN A 337 -4.03 -15.44 -1.01
CA GLN A 337 -5.30 -15.99 -0.49
C GLN A 337 -5.87 -15.13 0.65
N TYR A 338 -5.01 -14.61 1.52
CA TYR A 338 -5.37 -13.66 2.59
C TYR A 338 -5.43 -12.21 2.09
N SER A 339 -5.53 -11.99 0.77
CA SER A 339 -5.72 -10.67 0.14
C SER A 339 -4.62 -9.64 0.42
N CYS A 340 -3.46 -10.04 0.97
CA CYS A 340 -2.39 -9.11 1.35
C CYS A 340 -1.82 -8.37 0.12
N ALA A 341 -1.77 -9.07 -1.02
CA ALA A 341 -1.32 -8.52 -2.31
C ALA A 341 -2.26 -7.46 -2.92
N THR A 342 -3.39 -7.18 -2.27
CA THR A 342 -4.29 -6.09 -2.66
C THR A 342 -3.65 -4.73 -2.38
N CYS A 343 -3.17 -4.53 -1.15
CA CYS A 343 -2.57 -3.27 -0.70
C CYS A 343 -1.03 -3.29 -0.83
N HIS A 344 -0.40 -4.45 -0.61
CA HIS A 344 1.03 -4.65 -0.77
C HIS A 344 1.35 -5.09 -2.21
N ALA A 345 1.14 -4.17 -3.14
CA ALA A 345 1.19 -4.38 -4.58
C ALA A 345 2.37 -3.66 -5.28
N GLY A 346 2.52 -3.90 -6.58
CA GLY A 346 3.53 -3.29 -7.44
C GLY A 346 4.96 -3.77 -7.16
N ALA A 347 5.94 -2.97 -7.57
CA ALA A 347 7.36 -3.34 -7.47
C ALA A 347 7.88 -3.35 -6.02
N SER A 348 7.49 -2.36 -5.22
CA SER A 348 7.81 -2.22 -3.80
C SER A 348 6.92 -3.03 -2.87
N MET A 349 5.89 -3.71 -3.37
CA MET A 349 4.91 -4.44 -2.54
C MET A 349 4.33 -3.55 -1.42
N GLY A 350 3.87 -2.36 -1.81
CA GLY A 350 3.45 -1.29 -0.91
C GLY A 350 3.85 0.08 -1.44
N GLY A 351 3.41 1.14 -0.79
CA GLY A 351 3.74 2.51 -1.18
C GLY A 351 2.95 3.00 -2.39
N LEU A 352 1.71 2.53 -2.58
CA LEU A 352 0.85 2.89 -3.73
C LEU A 352 -0.52 3.48 -3.35
N SER A 353 -0.88 3.45 -2.06
CA SER A 353 -2.15 3.99 -1.55
C SER A 353 -2.07 4.32 -0.06
N TYR A 354 -3.13 4.98 0.45
CA TYR A 354 -3.39 5.14 1.88
C TYR A 354 -4.48 4.17 2.32
N GLU A 355 -4.16 3.28 3.26
CA GLU A 355 -5.08 2.25 3.74
C GLU A 355 -5.44 2.45 5.21
N LEU A 356 -6.68 2.13 5.54
CA LEU A 356 -7.19 2.19 6.91
C LEU A 356 -6.57 1.06 7.72
N MET A 357 -5.88 1.39 8.82
CA MET A 357 -5.41 0.40 9.77
C MET A 357 -6.57 -0.05 10.66
N GLY A 358 -6.95 -1.33 10.58
CA GLY A 358 -8.06 -1.87 11.39
C GLY A 358 -9.38 -1.91 10.63
N GLN A 359 -9.34 -2.28 9.34
CA GLN A 359 -10.53 -2.34 8.50
C GLN A 359 -11.60 -3.33 9.00
N ARG A 360 -11.19 -4.43 9.63
CA ARG A 360 -12.06 -5.55 10.04
C ARG A 360 -12.19 -5.70 11.56
N ALA A 361 -11.26 -5.11 12.30
CA ALA A 361 -11.30 -5.01 13.76
C ALA A 361 -10.56 -3.76 14.22
N ASN A 362 -10.91 -3.22 15.40
CA ASN A 362 -10.36 -1.95 15.88
C ASN A 362 -8.95 -2.15 16.46
N TYR A 363 -7.93 -2.00 15.61
CA TYR A 363 -6.52 -2.13 16.01
C TYR A 363 -6.14 -1.17 17.15
N PHE A 364 -6.56 0.10 17.08
CA PHE A 364 -6.15 1.12 18.05
C PHE A 364 -6.74 0.87 19.44
N GLU A 365 -8.02 0.49 19.51
CA GLU A 365 -8.67 0.13 20.77
C GLU A 365 -8.05 -1.14 21.37
N ASP A 366 -7.87 -2.20 20.57
CA ASP A 366 -7.24 -3.43 21.03
C ASP A 366 -5.80 -3.18 21.50
N ARG A 367 -5.04 -2.31 20.82
CA ARG A 367 -3.68 -1.97 21.18
C ARG A 367 -3.60 -1.30 22.55
N GLU A 368 -4.50 -0.36 22.83
CA GLU A 368 -4.58 0.28 24.15
C GLU A 368 -4.93 -0.72 25.26
N LEU A 369 -5.80 -1.69 24.98
CA LEU A 369 -6.19 -2.70 25.95
C LEU A 369 -5.11 -3.76 26.19
N THR A 370 -4.44 -4.21 25.13
CA THR A 370 -3.57 -5.39 25.16
C THR A 370 -2.08 -5.05 25.27
N GLN A 371 -1.61 -4.09 24.49
CA GLN A 371 -0.19 -3.70 24.43
C GLN A 371 0.11 -2.53 25.39
N LYS A 372 -0.91 -1.72 25.73
CA LYS A 372 -0.76 -0.52 26.57
C LYS A 372 0.37 0.38 26.08
N SER A 373 0.55 0.42 24.75
CA SER A 373 1.65 1.13 24.11
C SER A 373 1.37 2.63 23.95
N GLY A 374 0.14 3.07 24.24
CA GLY A 374 -0.33 4.45 24.17
C GLY A 374 -0.74 4.83 22.74
N LEU A 375 -1.83 5.60 22.60
CA LEU A 375 -2.06 6.37 21.38
C LEU A 375 -1.22 7.65 21.42
N THR A 376 -0.55 7.96 20.30
CA THR A 376 0.25 9.17 20.08
C THR A 376 -0.36 10.00 18.95
N ASP A 377 0.12 11.23 18.77
CA ASP A 377 -0.29 12.06 17.65
C ASP A 377 0.00 11.41 16.28
N GLY A 378 1.00 10.54 16.22
CA GLY A 378 1.36 9.75 15.04
C GLY A 378 0.27 8.78 14.59
N ASP A 379 -0.61 8.34 15.50
CA ASP A 379 -1.73 7.45 15.16
C ASP A 379 -2.79 8.13 14.29
N ASN A 380 -2.85 9.47 14.27
CA ASN A 380 -3.79 10.16 13.40
C ASN A 380 -3.54 9.89 11.91
N GLY A 381 -2.32 9.47 11.54
CA GLY A 381 -1.97 9.14 10.17
C GLY A 381 -2.30 10.26 9.19
N ARG A 382 -2.92 9.93 8.07
CA ARG A 382 -3.25 10.87 6.99
C ARG A 382 -4.17 12.01 7.44
N TRP A 383 -5.04 11.79 8.42
CA TRP A 383 -5.88 12.85 8.98
C TRP A 383 -5.07 14.02 9.53
N ALA A 384 -3.86 13.79 10.03
CA ALA A 384 -2.98 14.86 10.49
C ALA A 384 -2.76 15.92 9.40
N GLN A 385 -2.79 15.52 8.13
CA GLN A 385 -2.59 16.37 6.95
C GLN A 385 -3.90 16.90 6.36
N THR A 386 -4.94 16.08 6.29
CA THR A 386 -6.17 16.42 5.54
C THR A 386 -7.29 16.98 6.40
N LYS A 387 -7.31 16.65 7.70
CA LYS A 387 -8.43 16.89 8.64
C LYS A 387 -9.77 16.29 8.21
N VAL A 388 -9.79 15.42 7.19
CA VAL A 388 -10.98 14.69 6.74
C VAL A 388 -11.11 13.42 7.57
N GLU A 389 -12.22 13.23 8.28
CA GLU A 389 -12.37 12.13 9.25
C GLU A 389 -12.14 10.73 8.66
N ARG A 390 -12.50 10.51 7.39
CA ARG A 390 -12.23 9.25 6.68
C ARG A 390 -10.74 8.89 6.59
N ASP A 391 -9.85 9.88 6.71
CA ASP A 391 -8.41 9.70 6.66
C ASP A 391 -7.77 9.40 8.02
N ARG A 392 -8.56 9.42 9.11
CA ARG A 392 -8.03 9.06 10.42
C ARG A 392 -7.65 7.60 10.42
N TYR A 393 -6.49 7.30 11.00
CA TYR A 393 -5.92 5.95 11.03
C TYR A 393 -5.57 5.38 9.66
N ARG A 394 -5.52 6.21 8.61
CA ARG A 394 -4.98 5.82 7.32
C ARG A 394 -3.49 6.09 7.25
N PHE A 395 -2.76 5.13 6.72
CA PHE A 395 -1.33 5.24 6.51
C PHE A 395 -0.99 4.83 5.10
N LYS A 396 0.09 5.39 4.58
CA LYS A 396 0.72 4.85 3.38
C LYS A 396 1.11 3.42 3.68
N THR A 397 0.62 2.47 2.89
CA THR A 397 1.02 1.06 3.05
C THR A 397 2.55 0.96 2.90
N PRO A 398 3.29 0.40 3.87
CA PRO A 398 4.74 0.31 3.78
C PRO A 398 5.17 -0.72 2.73
N THR A 399 6.37 -0.53 2.17
CA THR A 399 7.05 -1.55 1.35
C THR A 399 7.29 -2.81 2.18
N LEU A 400 7.08 -3.99 1.60
CA LEU A 400 7.47 -5.26 2.21
C LEU A 400 8.84 -5.75 1.74
N ARG A 401 9.48 -5.05 0.80
CA ARG A 401 10.88 -5.31 0.43
C ARG A 401 11.76 -5.12 1.66
N ASN A 402 12.62 -6.11 1.92
CA ASN A 402 13.51 -6.15 3.09
C ASN A 402 12.80 -6.17 4.46
N VAL A 403 11.50 -6.44 4.53
CA VAL A 403 10.72 -6.37 5.80
C VAL A 403 11.28 -7.26 6.91
N ALA A 404 11.87 -8.41 6.55
CA ALA A 404 12.52 -9.31 7.52
C ALA A 404 13.70 -8.67 8.27
N LEU A 405 14.23 -7.55 7.77
CA LEU A 405 15.37 -6.84 8.34
C LEU A 405 14.98 -5.57 9.10
N THR A 406 13.72 -5.15 9.08
CA THR A 406 13.31 -3.80 9.51
C THR A 406 12.38 -3.80 10.72
N TYR A 407 12.56 -4.75 11.65
CA TYR A 407 11.88 -4.73 12.95
C TYR A 407 12.29 -3.48 13.77
N PRO A 408 11.47 -3.05 14.75
CA PRO A 408 10.09 -3.48 14.99
C PRO A 408 9.12 -2.95 13.91
N TYR A 409 7.89 -3.47 13.90
CA TYR A 409 6.89 -3.25 12.86
C TYR A 409 5.82 -2.25 13.28
N TYR A 410 5.12 -1.75 12.26
CA TYR A 410 4.09 -0.70 12.29
C TYR A 410 4.64 0.70 12.57
N HIS A 411 3.79 1.70 12.38
CA HIS A 411 4.19 3.11 12.50
C HIS A 411 4.58 3.51 13.92
N ASP A 412 4.09 2.80 14.93
CA ASP A 412 4.40 3.04 16.34
C ASP A 412 5.49 2.11 16.88
N GLY A 413 6.02 1.20 16.05
CA GLY A 413 7.08 0.26 16.40
C GLY A 413 6.72 -0.67 17.57
N SER A 414 5.43 -0.95 17.81
CA SER A 414 4.99 -1.73 18.97
C SER A 414 5.06 -3.25 18.78
N VAL A 415 5.27 -3.72 17.56
CA VAL A 415 5.26 -5.15 17.23
C VAL A 415 6.67 -5.62 16.93
N GLU A 416 7.19 -6.56 17.72
CA GLU A 416 8.61 -6.93 17.68
C GLU A 416 8.93 -7.98 16.62
N THR A 417 8.00 -8.89 16.33
CA THR A 417 8.25 -10.04 15.44
C THR A 417 7.43 -9.98 14.16
N LEU A 418 8.00 -10.48 13.06
CA LEU A 418 7.34 -10.49 11.76
C LEU A 418 6.11 -11.40 11.79
N ASN A 419 6.22 -12.55 12.46
CA ASN A 419 5.11 -13.47 12.69
C ASN A 419 3.90 -12.79 13.37
N GLN A 420 4.16 -11.99 14.41
CA GLN A 420 3.10 -11.24 15.10
C GLN A 420 2.49 -10.19 14.17
N ALA A 421 3.30 -9.47 13.39
CA ALA A 421 2.81 -8.50 12.42
C ALA A 421 1.90 -9.17 11.36
N ILE A 422 2.30 -10.33 10.82
CA ILE A 422 1.51 -11.11 9.86
C ILE A 422 0.16 -11.51 10.46
N THR A 423 0.18 -12.11 11.66
CA THR A 423 -1.03 -12.59 12.35
C THR A 423 -1.99 -11.44 12.64
N MET A 424 -1.46 -10.30 13.10
CA MET A 424 -2.26 -9.10 13.35
C MET A 424 -2.82 -8.50 12.06
N MET A 425 -2.07 -8.50 10.94
CA MET A 425 -2.60 -8.03 9.66
C MET A 425 -3.77 -8.89 9.16
N ALA A 426 -3.68 -10.21 9.28
CA ALA A 426 -4.81 -11.09 8.95
C ALA A 426 -6.04 -10.78 9.82
N LYS A 427 -5.87 -10.61 11.14
CA LYS A 427 -6.97 -10.27 12.05
C LYS A 427 -7.59 -8.91 11.70
N TYR A 428 -6.77 -7.86 11.65
CA TYR A 428 -7.25 -6.48 11.63
C TYR A 428 -7.62 -5.97 10.23
N GLN A 429 -7.01 -6.47 9.16
CA GLN A 429 -7.29 -6.02 7.79
C GLN A 429 -8.16 -7.00 7.01
N VAL A 430 -7.99 -8.30 7.23
CA VAL A 430 -8.69 -9.35 6.46
C VAL A 430 -9.89 -9.90 7.25
N GLY A 431 -9.85 -9.84 8.58
CA GLY A 431 -10.89 -10.38 9.44
C GLY A 431 -10.81 -11.90 9.55
N GLN A 432 -9.62 -12.46 9.38
CA GLN A 432 -9.37 -13.91 9.43
C GLN A 432 -8.26 -14.21 10.43
N GLU A 433 -8.32 -15.38 11.04
CA GLU A 433 -7.24 -15.91 11.88
C GLU A 433 -6.36 -16.82 11.03
N LEU A 434 -5.04 -16.61 11.12
CA LEU A 434 -4.04 -17.50 10.54
C LEU A 434 -3.71 -18.60 11.54
N SER A 435 -3.58 -19.84 11.08
CA SER A 435 -2.90 -20.84 11.88
C SER A 435 -1.41 -20.49 12.03
N PRO A 436 -0.73 -20.96 13.09
CA PRO A 436 0.71 -20.73 13.25
C PRO A 436 1.54 -21.22 12.05
N GLU A 437 1.12 -22.32 11.41
CA GLU A 437 1.80 -22.87 10.23
C GLU A 437 1.63 -21.96 9.00
N GLU A 438 0.44 -21.40 8.78
CA GLU A 438 0.20 -20.47 7.68
C GLU A 438 0.95 -19.15 7.89
N ALA A 439 0.95 -18.61 9.12
CA ALA A 439 1.73 -17.43 9.47
C ALA A 439 3.23 -17.64 9.22
N GLN A 440 3.76 -18.81 9.62
CA GLN A 440 5.15 -19.17 9.37
C GLN A 440 5.47 -19.25 7.87
N LYS A 441 4.60 -19.85 7.05
CA LYS A 441 4.81 -19.92 5.59
C LYS A 441 4.84 -18.52 4.96
N ILE A 442 3.93 -17.64 5.37
CA ILE A 442 3.94 -16.24 4.91
C ILE A 442 5.25 -15.55 5.35
N GLU A 443 5.70 -15.77 6.58
CA GLU A 443 6.98 -15.24 7.07
C GLU A 443 8.17 -15.73 6.24
N VAL A 444 8.23 -17.02 5.92
CA VAL A 444 9.26 -17.61 5.04
C VAL A 444 9.23 -16.97 3.65
N PHE A 445 8.05 -16.68 3.11
CA PHE A 445 7.90 -15.89 1.89
C PHE A 445 8.43 -14.46 2.04
N LEU A 446 8.07 -13.74 3.11
CA LEU A 446 8.53 -12.37 3.34
C LEU A 446 10.06 -12.27 3.50
N ASN A 447 10.71 -13.30 4.01
CA ASN A 447 12.18 -13.41 4.02
C ASN A 447 12.77 -13.48 2.59
N ALA A 448 12.05 -14.03 1.62
CA ALA A 448 12.46 -14.09 0.22
C ALA A 448 12.39 -12.72 -0.50
N LEU A 449 11.88 -11.68 0.17
CA LEU A 449 11.77 -10.31 -0.34
C LEU A 449 13.03 -9.47 -0.09
N THR A 450 14.01 -9.99 0.66
CA THR A 450 15.29 -9.31 0.87
C THR A 450 16.12 -9.32 -0.41
N GLY A 451 16.39 -8.13 -0.94
CA GLY A 451 17.14 -7.94 -2.17
C GLY A 451 18.64 -7.76 -1.97
N GLU A 452 19.31 -7.34 -3.03
CA GLU A 452 20.73 -7.06 -3.07
C GLU A 452 21.00 -5.56 -3.20
N TYR A 453 21.95 -5.02 -2.43
CA TYR A 453 22.49 -3.68 -2.62
C TYR A 453 23.97 -3.78 -3.01
N GLU A 454 24.38 -3.10 -4.08
CA GLU A 454 25.74 -3.19 -4.64
C GLU A 454 26.20 -4.64 -4.90
N GLY A 455 25.28 -5.49 -5.37
CA GLY A 455 25.55 -6.90 -5.71
C GLY A 455 25.72 -7.85 -4.53
N LYS A 456 25.34 -7.41 -3.32
CA LYS A 456 25.36 -8.23 -2.11
C LYS A 456 23.99 -8.26 -1.48
N THR A 457 23.56 -9.42 -1.01
CA THR A 457 22.31 -9.54 -0.23
C THR A 457 22.34 -8.55 0.92
N LEU A 458 21.28 -7.75 1.04
CA LEU A 458 21.15 -6.79 2.12
C LEU A 458 21.13 -7.54 3.46
N THR A 459 21.81 -6.99 4.45
CA THR A 459 21.86 -7.56 5.81
C THR A 459 21.54 -6.48 6.83
N ASN A 460 21.29 -6.92 8.06
CA ASN A 460 21.14 -6.03 9.19
C ASN A 460 22.13 -6.41 10.29
N SER A 461 23.10 -5.54 10.57
CA SER A 461 24.11 -5.79 11.59
C SER A 461 23.58 -5.82 13.03
N ASN A 462 22.35 -5.35 13.28
CA ASN A 462 21.69 -5.43 14.59
C ASN A 462 21.07 -6.80 14.85
N MET A 463 20.81 -7.62 13.82
CA MET A 463 20.26 -8.98 13.97
C MET A 463 21.33 -10.04 14.28
N ASN A 464 22.60 -9.70 14.05
CA ASN A 464 23.75 -10.60 14.27
C ASN A 464 24.38 -10.45 15.66
N LYS A 465 23.74 -9.68 16.56
CA LYS A 465 24.14 -9.42 17.94
C LYS A 465 23.06 -9.95 18.87
#